data_AF-A0A1L0DWW5-F1
#
_entry.id   AF-A0A1L0DWW5-F1
#
_cell.length_a   1.000
_cell.length_b   1.000
_cell.length_c   1.000
_cell.angle_alpha   90.00
_cell.angle_beta   90.00
_cell.angle_gamma   90.00
#
_symmetry.space_group_name_H-M   'P 1'
#
loop_
_entity.id
_entity.type
_entity.pdbx_description
1 polymer ?
#
loop_
_entity_poly.entity_id
_entity_poly.type
_entity_poly.pdbx_seq_one_letter_code
_entity_poly.pdbx_strand_id
1 'polypeptide(L)'
;MMILPTVLLMNFNPTPLCRTVDKPLMIRGNYSLAKEVRQNELKQRQKIQQRQKHQHRLQKLQLQDPIRLYFQIQKLEASQPDTDQQTRLKRLKEDWKFIEKNKLHDEKLRPFLEEQKRKQEAKRKAESKLWGKQSIYFNPELNPLGKVPDVHNILYEISGTLSNLTLPIKSRKKYEKDPLLESLQVTIPEGPRPQFYKQVQNTKIQKKTNMIDPKEEKEENHALEPQPKRKFKKTNLDSDSDADIHSEEEWDSKRQRF
;
A
#
# COMPACT_ATOMS: atom_id res chain seq x y z
N MET A 1 25.93 69.37 28.23
CA MET A 1 25.75 67.96 27.83
C MET A 1 26.92 67.17 28.38
N MET A 2 26.69 66.40 29.45
CA MET A 2 27.72 65.58 30.09
C MET A 2 27.66 64.16 29.50
N ILE A 3 28.81 63.65 29.06
CA ILE A 3 28.96 62.26 28.62
C ILE A 3 29.78 61.56 29.70
N LEU A 4 29.14 60.64 30.42
CA LEU A 4 29.80 59.68 31.31
C LEU A 4 30.26 58.46 30.50
N PRO A 5 31.47 57.93 30.69
CA PRO A 5 31.87 56.67 30.07
C PRO A 5 31.33 55.49 30.90
N THR A 6 30.56 54.62 30.25
CA THR A 6 30.12 53.33 30.79
C THR A 6 31.29 52.36 30.83
N VAL A 7 31.72 52.00 32.03
CA VAL A 7 32.71 50.92 32.28
C VAL A 7 31.98 49.58 32.13
N LEU A 8 32.37 48.79 31.13
CA LEU A 8 31.83 47.45 30.89
C LEU A 8 32.76 46.43 31.56
N LEU A 9 32.40 46.01 32.77
CA LEU A 9 33.05 44.94 33.52
C LEU A 9 32.81 43.60 32.80
N MET A 10 33.85 43.06 32.16
CA MET A 10 33.86 41.71 31.62
C MET A 10 34.06 40.71 32.76
N ASN A 11 32.99 40.04 33.17
CA ASN A 11 33.06 38.87 34.05
C ASN A 11 33.67 37.69 33.29
N PHE A 12 34.97 37.45 33.50
CA PHE A 12 35.61 36.19 33.10
C PHE A 12 35.22 35.10 34.11
N ASN A 13 34.38 34.16 33.68
CA ASN A 13 34.21 32.89 34.38
C ASN A 13 35.35 31.94 33.95
N PRO A 14 36.30 31.56 34.82
CA PRO A 14 37.26 30.51 34.50
C PRO A 14 36.54 29.15 34.62
N THR A 15 36.23 28.53 33.49
CA THR A 15 35.83 27.12 33.47
C THR A 15 36.99 26.25 33.98
N PRO A 16 36.78 25.32 34.93
CA PRO A 16 37.85 24.45 35.41
C PRO A 16 38.30 23.49 34.31
N LEU A 17 39.60 23.54 34.02
CA LEU A 17 40.35 22.52 33.30
C LEU A 17 40.40 21.21 34.11
N CYS A 18 40.65 20.11 33.39
CA CYS A 18 40.90 18.74 33.87
C CYS A 18 39.67 17.82 34.04
N ARG A 19 39.25 17.21 32.92
CA ARG A 19 38.88 15.78 32.94
C ARG A 19 40.10 14.99 32.51
N THR A 20 40.70 14.25 33.45
CA THR A 20 41.65 13.18 33.18
C THR A 20 40.91 12.08 32.43
N VAL A 21 41.16 12.01 31.13
CA VAL A 21 40.82 10.83 30.34
C VAL A 21 42.14 10.13 30.09
N ASP A 22 42.39 9.06 30.85
CA ASP A 22 43.44 8.08 30.60
C ASP A 22 43.15 7.35 29.27
N LYS A 23 43.27 8.09 28.17
CA LYS A 23 43.44 7.54 26.84
C LYS A 23 44.93 7.62 26.56
N PRO A 24 45.60 6.51 26.20
CA PRO A 24 46.96 6.60 25.70
C PRO A 24 46.95 7.64 24.58
N LEU A 25 47.82 8.65 24.70
CA LEU A 25 48.06 9.64 23.66
C LEU A 25 48.24 8.86 22.35
N MET A 26 47.24 8.93 21.47
CA MET A 26 47.44 8.56 20.08
C MET A 26 48.55 9.47 19.59
N ILE A 27 49.78 8.94 19.57
CA ILE A 27 50.93 9.57 18.93
C ILE A 27 50.41 9.92 17.53
N ARG A 28 50.24 11.22 17.28
CA ARG A 28 49.86 11.77 15.98
C ARG A 28 50.89 11.20 15.00
N GLY A 29 50.52 10.13 14.29
CA GLY A 29 51.37 9.58 13.25
C GLY A 29 51.77 10.71 12.32
N ASN A 30 53.04 10.74 11.90
CA ASN A 30 53.64 11.83 11.14
C ASN A 30 52.67 12.39 10.09
N TYR A 31 52.10 13.55 10.39
CA TYR A 31 51.21 14.26 9.49
C TYR A 31 52.00 14.57 8.22
N SER A 32 51.52 14.07 7.08
CA SER A 32 52.19 14.26 5.80
C SER A 32 51.21 14.93 4.87
N LEU A 33 51.45 16.21 4.59
CA LEU A 33 50.69 17.00 3.63
C LEU A 33 50.60 16.28 2.27
N ALA A 34 51.70 15.62 1.85
CA ALA A 34 51.73 14.82 0.63
C ALA A 34 50.81 13.58 0.66
N LYS A 35 50.53 13.00 1.83
CA LYS A 35 49.53 11.93 1.96
C LYS A 35 48.11 12.49 1.88
N GLU A 36 47.85 13.65 2.47
CA GLU A 36 46.52 14.28 2.41
C GLU A 36 46.16 14.80 1.03
N VAL A 37 47.10 15.44 0.33
CA VAL A 37 46.92 15.88 -1.05
C VAL A 37 46.59 14.69 -1.94
N ARG A 38 47.34 13.58 -1.84
CA ARG A 38 47.04 12.34 -2.57
C ARG A 38 45.66 11.77 -2.24
N GLN A 39 45.25 11.77 -0.97
CA GLN A 39 43.92 11.31 -0.58
C GLN A 39 42.82 12.22 -1.13
N ASN A 40 43.03 13.54 -1.13
CA ASN A 40 42.08 14.51 -1.67
C ASN A 40 41.95 14.38 -3.19
N GLU A 41 43.05 14.23 -3.91
CA GLU A 41 43.05 13.92 -5.34
C GLU A 41 42.33 12.60 -5.64
N LEU A 42 42.57 11.56 -4.85
CA LEU A 42 41.89 10.27 -5.01
C LEU A 42 40.38 10.42 -4.79
N LYS A 43 39.96 11.16 -3.76
CA LYS A 43 38.54 11.48 -3.53
C LYS A 43 37.94 12.28 -4.68
N GLN A 44 38.66 13.26 -5.23
CA GLN A 44 38.21 14.05 -6.39
C GLN A 44 38.05 13.16 -7.63
N ARG A 45 39.03 12.31 -7.92
CA ARG A 45 38.96 11.33 -9.02
C ARG A 45 37.77 10.38 -8.87
N GLN A 46 37.54 9.86 -7.65
CA GLN A 46 36.38 9.01 -7.36
C GLN A 46 35.05 9.75 -7.57
N LYS A 47 34.94 11.01 -7.12
CA LYS A 47 33.73 11.83 -7.35
C LYS A 47 33.46 12.05 -8.84
N ILE A 48 34.50 12.37 -9.61
CA ILE A 48 34.38 12.53 -11.07
C ILE A 48 33.93 11.22 -11.72
N GLN A 49 34.55 10.09 -11.35
CA GLN A 49 34.18 8.78 -11.87
C GLN A 49 32.73 8.40 -11.53
N GLN A 50 32.28 8.67 -10.30
CA GLN A 50 30.89 8.43 -9.88
C GLN A 50 29.91 9.30 -10.69
N ARG A 51 30.25 10.58 -10.90
CA ARG A 51 29.43 11.49 -11.72
C ARG A 51 29.33 11.02 -13.16
N GLN A 52 30.45 10.62 -13.77
CA GLN A 52 30.49 10.06 -15.12
C GLN A 52 29.67 8.76 -15.23
N LYS A 53 29.82 7.84 -14.26
CA LYS A 53 29.01 6.61 -14.20
C LYS A 53 27.52 6.92 -14.10
N HIS A 54 27.15 7.89 -13.27
CA HIS A 54 25.76 8.32 -13.13
C HIS A 54 25.22 8.92 -14.43
N GLN A 55 25.95 9.85 -15.05
CA GLN A 55 25.58 10.47 -16.32
C GLN A 55 25.45 9.45 -17.45
N HIS A 56 26.41 8.53 -17.56
CA HIS A 56 26.35 7.44 -18.53
C HIS A 56 25.12 6.55 -18.32
N ARG A 57 24.81 6.20 -17.05
CA ARG A 57 23.60 5.42 -16.74
C ARG A 57 22.33 6.18 -17.09
N LEU A 58 22.29 7.48 -16.82
CA LEU A 58 21.16 8.35 -17.16
C LEU A 58 20.94 8.37 -18.67
N GLN A 59 21.99 8.63 -19.47
CA GLN A 59 21.89 8.63 -20.93
C GLN A 59 21.43 7.28 -21.48
N LYS A 60 22.01 6.18 -20.97
CA LYS A 60 21.62 4.82 -21.38
C LYS A 60 20.14 4.54 -21.12
N LEU A 61 19.65 4.86 -19.92
CA LEU A 61 18.26 4.58 -19.53
C LEU A 61 17.26 5.58 -20.14
N GLN A 62 17.71 6.77 -20.50
CA GLN A 62 16.90 7.75 -21.24
C GLN A 62 16.60 7.27 -22.66
N LEU A 63 17.51 6.55 -23.31
CA LEU A 63 17.29 5.97 -24.64
C LEU A 63 16.51 4.64 -24.60
N GLN A 64 16.47 3.98 -23.45
CA GLN A 64 15.85 2.68 -23.30
C GLN A 64 14.34 2.78 -23.08
N ASP A 65 13.56 1.91 -23.74
CA ASP A 65 12.11 1.81 -23.54
C ASP A 65 11.78 1.24 -22.15
N PRO A 66 11.11 2.01 -21.27
CA PRO A 66 10.81 1.57 -19.91
C PRO A 66 9.77 0.42 -19.88
N ILE A 67 8.84 0.39 -20.84
CA ILE A 67 7.80 -0.65 -20.94
C ILE A 67 8.43 -2.01 -21.28
N ARG A 68 9.42 -2.04 -22.18
CA ARG A 68 10.15 -3.27 -22.52
C ARG A 68 10.92 -3.79 -21.30
N LEU A 69 11.54 -2.89 -20.54
CA LEU A 69 12.25 -3.23 -19.30
C LEU A 69 11.30 -3.85 -18.27
N TYR A 70 10.10 -3.29 -18.10
CA TYR A 70 9.06 -3.84 -17.23
C TYR A 70 8.68 -5.29 -17.61
N PHE A 71 8.35 -5.54 -18.87
CA PHE A 71 7.98 -6.90 -19.30
C PHE A 71 9.14 -7.88 -19.22
N GLN A 72 10.37 -7.41 -19.42
CA GLN A 72 11.55 -8.24 -19.26
C GLN A 72 11.77 -8.65 -17.81
N ILE A 73 11.55 -7.74 -16.86
CA ILE A 73 11.55 -8.07 -15.42
C ILE A 73 10.46 -9.11 -15.14
N GLN A 74 9.22 -8.85 -15.58
CA GLN A 74 8.09 -9.74 -15.32
C GLN A 74 8.32 -11.16 -15.87
N LYS A 75 8.87 -11.27 -17.09
CA LYS A 75 9.20 -12.56 -17.71
C LYS A 75 10.26 -13.32 -16.92
N LEU A 76 11.32 -12.63 -16.48
CA LEU A 76 12.38 -13.24 -15.68
C LEU A 76 11.92 -13.62 -14.27
N GLU A 77 10.98 -12.87 -13.68
CA GLU A 77 10.38 -13.22 -12.39
C GLU A 77 9.47 -14.45 -12.49
N ALA A 78 8.74 -14.60 -13.60
CA ALA A 78 7.86 -15.76 -13.81
C ALA A 78 8.62 -17.07 -14.08
N SER A 79 9.83 -16.99 -14.63
CA SER A 79 10.57 -18.15 -15.16
C SER A 79 11.46 -18.88 -14.14
N GLN A 80 11.43 -18.53 -12.84
CA GLN A 80 12.38 -19.00 -11.82
C GLN A 80 13.85 -18.97 -12.31
N PRO A 81 14.53 -17.81 -12.21
CA PRO A 81 15.81 -17.60 -12.88
C PRO A 81 16.97 -18.38 -12.27
N ASP A 82 17.83 -18.95 -13.13
CA ASP A 82 19.16 -19.46 -12.79
C ASP A 82 20.06 -18.37 -12.16
N THR A 83 21.20 -18.75 -11.59
CA THR A 83 22.17 -17.82 -10.95
C THR A 83 22.54 -16.62 -11.84
N ASP A 84 22.87 -16.86 -13.11
CA ASP A 84 23.19 -15.79 -14.06
C ASP A 84 21.99 -14.90 -14.37
N GLN A 85 20.82 -15.50 -14.52
CA GLN A 85 19.57 -14.80 -14.76
C GLN A 85 19.16 -13.97 -13.53
N GLN A 86 19.48 -14.40 -12.31
CA GLN A 86 19.28 -13.64 -11.08
C GLN A 86 20.16 -12.39 -11.03
N THR A 87 21.42 -12.47 -11.47
CA THR A 87 22.28 -11.27 -11.55
C THR A 87 21.72 -10.27 -12.56
N ARG A 88 21.24 -10.75 -13.70
CA ARG A 88 20.57 -9.92 -14.71
C ARG A 88 19.29 -9.29 -14.17
N LEU A 89 18.46 -10.06 -13.47
CA LEU A 89 17.24 -9.57 -12.84
C LEU A 89 17.54 -8.46 -11.82
N LYS A 90 18.56 -8.64 -10.97
CA LYS A 90 19.02 -7.61 -10.03
C LYS A 90 19.40 -6.33 -10.75
N ARG A 91 20.20 -6.41 -11.81
CA ARG A 91 20.59 -5.25 -12.64
C ARG A 91 19.37 -4.53 -13.24
N LEU A 92 18.43 -5.29 -13.82
CA LEU A 92 17.20 -4.71 -14.40
C LEU A 92 16.32 -4.04 -13.33
N LYS A 93 16.21 -4.64 -12.14
CA LYS A 93 15.49 -4.02 -11.00
C LYS A 93 16.17 -2.75 -10.51
N GLU A 94 17.50 -2.71 -10.48
CA GLU A 94 18.24 -1.50 -10.15
C GLU A 94 18.03 -0.41 -11.21
N ASP A 95 18.02 -0.76 -12.49
CA ASP A 95 17.74 0.15 -13.59
C ASP A 95 16.31 0.70 -13.51
N TRP A 96 15.33 -0.15 -13.20
CA TRP A 96 13.95 0.28 -12.94
C TRP A 96 13.85 1.27 -11.77
N LYS A 97 14.50 0.95 -10.63
CA LYS A 97 14.57 1.88 -9.48
C LYS A 97 15.25 3.20 -9.83
N PHE A 98 16.24 3.17 -10.72
CA PHE A 98 16.93 4.38 -11.17
C PHE A 98 16.01 5.25 -12.03
N ILE A 99 15.24 4.63 -12.94
CA ILE A 99 14.23 5.31 -13.76
C ILE A 99 13.19 6.00 -12.86
N GLU A 100 12.66 5.29 -11.87
CA GLU A 100 11.67 5.83 -10.92
C GLU A 100 12.22 6.98 -10.07
N LYS A 101 13.44 6.83 -9.53
CA LYS A 101 14.09 7.88 -8.71
C LYS A 101 14.37 9.17 -9.48
N ASN A 102 14.77 9.05 -10.75
CA ASN A 102 15.11 10.20 -11.59
C ASN A 102 13.94 10.67 -12.46
N LYS A 103 12.74 10.10 -12.28
CA LYS A 103 11.52 10.44 -13.04
C LYS A 103 11.72 10.39 -14.56
N LEU A 104 12.52 9.42 -15.01
CA LEU A 104 12.75 9.21 -16.45
C LEU A 104 11.47 8.61 -17.06
N HIS A 105 11.05 9.14 -18.22
CA HIS A 105 9.86 8.66 -18.94
C HIS A 105 8.55 8.71 -18.16
N ASP A 106 8.41 9.65 -17.21
CA ASP A 106 7.24 9.80 -16.35
C ASP A 106 5.91 9.87 -17.13
N GLU A 107 5.90 10.56 -18.27
CA GLU A 107 4.72 10.70 -19.14
C GLU A 107 4.19 9.36 -19.65
N LYS A 108 5.08 8.40 -19.94
CA LYS A 108 4.72 7.07 -20.43
C LYS A 108 4.47 6.09 -19.30
N LEU A 109 5.25 6.19 -18.22
CA LEU A 109 5.21 5.24 -17.10
C LEU A 109 3.98 5.39 -16.22
N ARG A 110 3.55 6.62 -15.93
CA ARG A 110 2.37 6.86 -15.09
C ARG A 110 1.11 6.22 -15.66
N PRO A 111 0.68 6.50 -16.90
CA PRO A 111 -0.52 5.87 -17.46
C PRO A 111 -0.36 4.35 -17.60
N PHE A 112 0.83 3.86 -17.97
CA PHE A 112 1.07 2.43 -18.07
C PHE A 112 0.92 1.69 -16.73
N LEU A 113 1.48 2.23 -15.65
CA LEU A 113 1.38 1.62 -14.32
C LEU A 113 -0.05 1.68 -13.78
N GLU A 114 -0.78 2.76 -14.06
CA GLU A 114 -2.20 2.88 -13.71
C GLU A 114 -3.05 1.85 -14.46
N GLU A 115 -2.81 1.66 -15.76
CA GLU A 115 -3.48 0.63 -16.54
C GLU A 115 -3.18 -0.78 -16.01
N GLN A 116 -1.92 -1.06 -15.65
CA GLN A 116 -1.55 -2.36 -15.07
C GLN A 116 -2.21 -2.59 -13.71
N LYS A 117 -2.28 -1.58 -12.84
CA LYS A 117 -3.03 -1.65 -11.57
C LYS A 117 -4.50 -1.93 -11.83
N ARG A 118 -5.13 -1.21 -12.76
CA ARG A 118 -6.54 -1.42 -13.13
C ARG A 118 -6.79 -2.85 -13.64
N LYS A 119 -5.88 -3.39 -14.46
CA LYS A 119 -5.95 -4.78 -14.95
C LYS A 119 -5.83 -5.78 -13.81
N GLN A 120 -4.89 -5.59 -12.88
CA GLN A 120 -4.73 -6.47 -11.72
C GLN A 120 -5.95 -6.39 -10.78
N GLU A 121 -6.49 -5.21 -10.55
CA GLU A 121 -7.72 -5.05 -9.76
C GLU A 121 -8.92 -5.71 -10.42
N ALA A 122 -9.07 -5.57 -11.74
CA ALA A 122 -10.12 -6.24 -12.49
C ALA A 122 -9.99 -7.77 -12.41
N LYS A 123 -8.77 -8.30 -12.52
CA LYS A 123 -8.48 -9.73 -12.33
C LYS A 123 -8.83 -10.20 -10.92
N ARG A 124 -8.37 -9.49 -9.89
CA ARG A 124 -8.70 -9.80 -8.48
C ARG A 124 -10.21 -9.74 -8.22
N LYS A 125 -10.91 -8.76 -8.79
CA LYS A 125 -12.37 -8.65 -8.69
C LYS A 125 -13.06 -9.82 -9.41
N ALA A 126 -12.53 -10.27 -10.54
CA ALA A 126 -13.06 -11.43 -11.25
C ALA A 126 -12.80 -12.73 -10.47
N GLU A 127 -11.60 -12.93 -9.94
CA GLU A 127 -11.22 -14.07 -9.10
C GLU A 127 -12.00 -14.12 -7.78
N SER A 128 -12.33 -12.95 -7.20
CA SER A 128 -13.17 -12.88 -6.00
C SER A 128 -14.63 -13.21 -6.25
N LYS A 129 -15.09 -13.15 -7.51
CA LYS A 129 -16.47 -13.50 -7.84
C LYS A 129 -16.59 -15.02 -7.80
N LEU A 130 -17.40 -15.49 -6.87
CA LEU A 130 -17.76 -16.90 -6.75
C LEU A 130 -18.69 -17.28 -7.91
N TRP A 131 -18.11 -17.66 -9.05
CA TRP A 131 -18.82 -18.12 -10.24
C TRP A 131 -18.67 -19.64 -10.43
N GLY A 132 -19.60 -20.25 -11.18
CA GLY A 132 -19.59 -21.69 -11.44
C GLY A 132 -19.62 -22.53 -10.16
N LYS A 133 -18.73 -23.54 -10.09
CA LYS A 133 -18.64 -24.50 -8.97
C LYS A 133 -18.36 -23.87 -7.61
N GLN A 134 -17.75 -22.68 -7.59
CA GLN A 134 -17.43 -21.95 -6.36
C GLN A 134 -18.57 -21.04 -5.92
N SER A 135 -19.60 -20.86 -6.76
CA SER A 135 -20.77 -20.03 -6.41
C SER A 135 -21.63 -20.67 -5.32
N ILE A 136 -22.37 -19.83 -4.61
CA ILE A 136 -23.29 -20.24 -3.53
C ILE A 136 -24.27 -21.33 -4.01
N TYR A 137 -24.68 -21.26 -5.28
CA TYR A 137 -25.62 -22.20 -5.88
C TYR A 137 -25.09 -23.62 -6.05
N PHE A 138 -23.77 -23.80 -6.13
CA PHE A 138 -23.12 -25.12 -6.26
C PHE A 138 -22.42 -25.57 -4.98
N ASN A 139 -22.53 -24.79 -3.89
CA ASN A 139 -22.02 -25.20 -2.58
C ASN A 139 -23.07 -26.09 -1.90
N PRO A 140 -22.79 -27.38 -1.62
CA PRO A 140 -23.75 -28.29 -1.02
C PRO A 140 -24.18 -27.89 0.40
N GLU A 141 -23.34 -27.15 1.14
CA GLU A 141 -23.70 -26.66 2.47
C GLU A 141 -24.67 -25.47 2.41
N LEU A 142 -24.56 -24.63 1.38
CA LEU A 142 -25.36 -23.40 1.24
C LEU A 142 -26.60 -23.59 0.35
N ASN A 143 -26.56 -24.56 -0.56
CA ASN A 143 -27.67 -24.96 -1.40
C ASN A 143 -27.84 -26.49 -1.37
N PRO A 144 -28.37 -27.05 -0.26
CA PRO A 144 -28.48 -28.50 -0.09
C PRO A 144 -29.40 -29.17 -1.11
N LEU A 145 -30.29 -28.42 -1.77
CA LEU A 145 -31.23 -28.91 -2.78
C LEU A 145 -30.68 -28.82 -4.22
N GLY A 146 -29.52 -28.18 -4.42
CA GLY A 146 -28.87 -28.07 -5.72
C GLY A 146 -29.69 -27.34 -6.80
N LYS A 147 -30.73 -26.59 -6.42
CA LYS A 147 -31.57 -25.86 -7.38
C LYS A 147 -30.85 -24.58 -7.80
N VAL A 148 -30.54 -24.48 -9.10
CA VAL A 148 -29.98 -23.28 -9.73
C VAL A 148 -31.10 -22.62 -10.53
N PRO A 149 -31.27 -21.29 -10.49
CA PRO A 149 -32.21 -20.61 -11.37
C PRO A 149 -31.85 -20.91 -12.83
N ASP A 150 -32.74 -21.58 -13.54
CA ASP A 150 -32.57 -21.85 -14.95
C ASP A 150 -32.89 -20.59 -15.75
N VAL A 151 -31.87 -20.05 -16.42
CA VAL A 151 -31.93 -18.78 -17.15
C VAL A 151 -32.99 -18.82 -18.25
N HIS A 152 -33.32 -20.01 -18.74
CA HIS A 152 -34.34 -20.23 -19.78
C HIS A 152 -35.77 -20.32 -19.23
N ASN A 153 -35.95 -20.58 -17.92
CA ASN A 153 -37.26 -20.67 -17.26
C ASN A 153 -37.67 -19.36 -16.55
N ILE A 154 -36.91 -18.28 -16.74
CA ILE A 154 -37.29 -16.97 -16.21
C ILE A 154 -38.44 -16.46 -17.09
N LEU A 155 -39.67 -16.59 -16.58
CA LEU A 155 -40.92 -16.24 -17.28
C LEU A 155 -40.98 -14.80 -17.82
N TYR A 156 -40.11 -13.93 -17.32
CA TYR A 156 -39.94 -12.57 -17.80
C TYR A 156 -38.61 -12.50 -18.56
N GLU A 157 -38.70 -12.32 -19.87
CA GLU A 157 -37.57 -11.85 -20.67
C GLU A 157 -37.08 -10.55 -20.04
N ILE A 158 -35.95 -10.63 -19.33
CA ILE A 158 -35.37 -9.46 -18.69
C ILE A 158 -34.74 -8.63 -19.80
N SER A 159 -35.54 -7.73 -20.37
CA SER A 159 -35.15 -6.78 -21.40
C SER A 159 -34.23 -5.71 -20.80
N GLY A 160 -33.02 -6.12 -20.40
CA GLY A 160 -31.99 -5.22 -19.90
C GLY A 160 -30.95 -5.89 -19.02
N THR A 161 -29.76 -5.30 -18.97
CA THR A 161 -28.73 -5.68 -18.00
C THR A 161 -29.22 -5.37 -16.59
N LEU A 162 -29.50 -6.39 -15.78
CA LEU A 162 -29.77 -6.23 -14.36
C LEU A 162 -28.55 -5.62 -13.68
N SER A 163 -28.65 -4.36 -13.28
CA SER A 163 -27.64 -3.73 -12.45
C SER A 163 -27.73 -4.31 -11.04
N ASN A 164 -26.65 -4.90 -10.53
CA ASN A 164 -26.52 -5.25 -9.12
C ASN A 164 -26.48 -3.97 -8.26
N LEU A 165 -27.65 -3.40 -7.98
CA LEU A 165 -27.79 -2.22 -7.14
C LEU A 165 -27.62 -2.65 -5.68
N THR A 166 -26.41 -2.45 -5.14
CA THR A 166 -26.11 -2.66 -3.71
C THR A 166 -26.63 -1.54 -2.81
N LEU A 167 -27.23 -0.50 -3.40
CA LEU A 167 -27.79 0.65 -2.70
C LEU A 167 -29.32 0.61 -2.79
N PRO A 168 -30.04 0.96 -1.71
CA PRO A 168 -31.49 1.04 -1.74
C PRO A 168 -31.92 2.02 -2.85
N ILE A 169 -32.94 1.64 -3.62
CA ILE A 169 -33.49 2.44 -4.71
C ILE A 169 -33.99 3.77 -4.12
N LYS A 170 -33.20 4.83 -4.26
CA LYS A 170 -33.54 6.18 -3.76
C LYS A 170 -34.57 6.91 -4.62
N SER A 171 -35.09 6.28 -5.69
CA SER A 171 -36.11 6.92 -6.51
C SER A 171 -37.44 6.92 -5.76
N ARG A 172 -37.86 8.11 -5.27
CA ARG A 172 -39.23 8.34 -4.85
C ARG A 172 -40.12 8.31 -6.10
N LYS A 173 -40.52 7.11 -6.54
CA LYS A 173 -41.53 6.96 -7.58
C LYS A 173 -42.84 7.51 -7.01
N LYS A 174 -43.42 8.52 -7.66
CA LYS A 174 -44.77 9.00 -7.36
C LYS A 174 -45.72 8.03 -8.06
N TYR A 175 -46.48 7.28 -7.29
CA TYR A 175 -47.57 6.46 -7.84
C TYR A 175 -48.82 7.32 -7.96
N GLU A 176 -49.64 7.03 -8.97
CA GLU A 176 -50.98 7.62 -9.08
C GLU A 176 -51.83 7.16 -7.89
N LYS A 177 -52.77 8.02 -7.48
CA LYS A 177 -53.68 7.68 -6.38
C LYS A 177 -54.66 6.60 -6.85
N ASP A 178 -54.96 5.66 -5.98
CA ASP A 178 -55.96 4.63 -6.25
C ASP A 178 -57.33 5.29 -6.49
N PRO A 179 -58.02 5.01 -7.62
CA PRO A 179 -59.35 5.59 -7.89
C PRO A 179 -60.37 5.26 -6.78
N LEU A 180 -60.20 4.15 -6.06
CA LEU A 180 -61.06 3.81 -4.93
C LEU A 180 -60.89 4.81 -3.77
N LEU A 181 -59.66 5.27 -3.51
CA LEU A 181 -59.38 6.28 -2.48
C LEU A 181 -59.97 7.65 -2.83
N GLU A 182 -60.05 7.98 -4.11
CA GLU A 182 -60.73 9.20 -4.58
C GLU A 182 -62.24 9.12 -4.36
N SER A 183 -62.85 7.96 -4.66
CA SER A 183 -64.29 7.74 -4.45
C SER A 183 -64.71 7.82 -2.98
N LEU A 184 -63.84 7.37 -2.07
CA LEU A 184 -64.11 7.29 -0.64
C LEU A 184 -63.78 8.59 0.12
N GLN A 185 -63.25 9.61 -0.57
CA GLN A 185 -62.84 10.90 0.02
C GLN A 185 -61.98 10.76 1.29
N VAL A 186 -61.11 9.74 1.34
CA VAL A 186 -60.27 9.49 2.51
C VAL A 186 -59.21 10.60 2.59
N THR A 187 -59.41 11.56 3.49
CA THR A 187 -58.44 12.61 3.76
C THR A 187 -57.29 12.07 4.62
N ILE A 188 -56.06 12.38 4.23
CA ILE A 188 -54.89 12.07 5.06
C ILE A 188 -54.97 12.97 6.29
N PRO A 189 -54.90 12.44 7.52
CA PRO A 189 -54.96 13.27 8.73
C PRO A 189 -53.84 14.30 8.72
N GLU A 190 -54.16 15.53 9.10
CA GLU A 190 -53.19 16.61 9.17
C GLU A 190 -52.24 16.38 10.35
N GLY A 191 -50.96 16.17 10.05
CA GLY A 191 -49.96 15.95 11.08
C GLY A 191 -48.73 15.18 10.62
N PRO A 192 -47.72 15.04 11.49
CA PRO A 192 -46.57 14.18 11.22
C PRO A 192 -47.05 12.73 11.07
N ARG A 193 -46.46 12.01 10.12
CA ARG A 193 -46.75 10.59 9.90
C ARG A 193 -46.57 9.81 11.21
N PRO A 194 -47.45 8.84 11.52
CA PRO A 194 -47.34 8.06 12.74
C PRO A 194 -45.95 7.40 12.79
N GLN A 195 -45.20 7.71 13.85
CA GLN A 195 -43.89 7.16 14.09
C GLN A 195 -44.05 5.90 14.95
N PHE A 196 -43.88 4.72 14.36
CA PHE A 196 -43.97 3.44 15.07
C PHE A 196 -42.68 3.09 15.85
N TYR A 197 -41.92 4.06 16.34
CA TYR A 197 -40.72 3.76 17.11
C TYR A 197 -41.11 3.38 18.53
N LYS A 198 -40.92 2.11 18.88
CA LYS A 198 -40.88 1.69 20.28
C LYS A 198 -39.69 2.40 20.92
N GLN A 199 -39.94 3.17 21.99
CA GLN A 199 -38.87 3.89 22.68
C GLN A 199 -37.86 2.88 23.24
N VAL A 200 -36.65 2.85 22.68
CA VAL A 200 -35.58 1.96 23.16
C VAL A 200 -35.07 2.51 24.48
N GLN A 201 -35.59 1.98 25.58
CA GLN A 201 -35.05 2.19 26.91
C GLN A 201 -33.68 1.49 26.91
N ASN A 202 -32.56 2.26 26.91
CA ASN A 202 -31.16 1.88 27.21
C ASN A 202 -30.10 2.70 26.43
N THR A 203 -30.47 3.64 25.56
CA THR A 203 -29.50 4.43 24.75
C THR A 203 -29.09 5.77 25.34
N LYS A 204 -29.60 6.18 26.51
CA LYS A 204 -29.23 7.44 27.15
C LYS A 204 -27.87 7.32 27.85
N ILE A 205 -26.78 7.50 27.11
CA ILE A 205 -25.47 7.79 27.69
C ILE A 205 -25.52 9.24 28.18
N GLN A 206 -25.52 9.45 29.49
CA GLN A 206 -25.45 10.78 30.08
C GLN A 206 -24.08 11.39 29.77
N LYS A 207 -24.02 12.34 28.83
CA LYS A 207 -22.84 13.19 28.65
C LYS A 207 -22.83 14.18 29.82
N LYS A 208 -21.89 14.00 30.75
CA LYS A 208 -21.60 15.00 31.79
C LYS A 208 -21.13 16.27 31.08
N THR A 209 -21.94 17.32 31.14
CA THR A 209 -21.53 18.67 30.75
C THR A 209 -20.61 19.19 31.85
N ASN A 210 -19.30 19.14 31.62
CA ASN A 210 -18.37 19.94 32.41
C ASN A 210 -18.56 21.40 31.98
N MET A 211 -19.05 22.22 32.89
CA MET A 211 -18.98 23.67 32.78
C MET A 211 -17.52 24.09 32.87
N ILE A 212 -17.04 24.86 31.89
CA ILE A 212 -16.01 25.91 32.02
C ILE A 212 -16.23 26.89 30.85
N ASP A 213 -16.20 28.18 31.18
CA ASP A 213 -16.37 29.36 30.33
C ASP A 213 -15.35 29.45 29.16
N PRO A 214 -15.64 30.25 28.11
CA PRO A 214 -14.88 30.24 26.87
C PRO A 214 -13.71 31.22 26.93
N LYS A 215 -12.49 30.74 26.64
CA LYS A 215 -11.43 31.57 26.05
C LYS A 215 -10.40 30.70 25.31
N GLU A 216 -10.27 31.03 24.03
CA GLU A 216 -9.10 30.93 23.13
C GLU A 216 -8.20 29.70 23.22
N GLU A 217 -8.16 28.93 22.14
CA GLU A 217 -6.98 28.23 21.60
C GLU A 217 -7.34 27.80 20.17
N LYS A 218 -6.81 28.46 19.13
CA LYS A 218 -5.57 28.13 18.41
C LYS A 218 -5.46 26.65 18.04
N GLU A 219 -5.43 26.46 16.73
CA GLU A 219 -5.07 25.24 16.01
C GLU A 219 -3.77 24.64 16.56
N GLU A 220 -3.75 23.33 16.80
CA GLU A 220 -2.76 22.45 16.17
C GLU A 220 -3.09 20.96 16.37
N ASN A 221 -2.73 20.21 15.34
CA ASN A 221 -2.97 18.80 15.11
C ASN A 221 -2.29 17.90 16.14
N HIS A 222 -2.89 16.78 16.54
CA HIS A 222 -2.11 15.55 16.80
C HIS A 222 -2.94 14.26 16.70
N ALA A 223 -2.50 13.41 15.75
CA ALA A 223 -2.39 11.95 15.79
C ALA A 223 -3.62 11.10 16.15
N LEU A 224 -4.23 10.51 15.11
CA LEU A 224 -4.96 9.24 15.20
C LEU A 224 -3.97 8.10 15.50
N GLU A 225 -3.97 7.61 16.74
CA GLU A 225 -3.36 6.32 17.05
C GLU A 225 -4.28 5.15 16.62
N PRO A 226 -3.73 4.08 16.02
CA PRO A 226 -4.51 2.98 15.47
C PRO A 226 -4.96 1.98 16.56
N GLN A 227 -6.24 1.62 16.50
CA GLN A 227 -6.90 0.59 17.31
C GLN A 227 -6.11 -0.75 17.33
N PRO A 228 -6.05 -1.46 18.48
CA PRO A 228 -5.28 -2.70 18.61
C PRO A 228 -5.90 -3.87 17.82
N LYS A 229 -5.06 -4.51 17.01
CA LYS A 229 -5.37 -5.72 16.22
C LYS A 229 -5.70 -6.89 17.14
N ARG A 230 -6.89 -7.48 16.99
CA ARG A 230 -7.26 -8.78 17.56
C ARG A 230 -6.31 -9.86 17.04
N LYS A 231 -5.58 -10.52 17.95
CA LYS A 231 -4.70 -11.66 17.64
C LYS A 231 -5.55 -12.90 17.39
N PHE A 232 -5.65 -13.34 16.13
CA PHE A 232 -6.07 -14.71 15.83
C PHE A 232 -4.94 -15.67 16.26
N LYS A 233 -5.22 -16.51 17.25
CA LYS A 233 -4.37 -17.67 17.55
C LYS A 233 -4.56 -18.68 16.42
N LYS A 234 -3.49 -18.96 15.68
CA LYS A 234 -3.43 -20.14 14.81
C LYS A 234 -3.24 -21.35 15.72
N THR A 235 -4.24 -22.21 15.80
CA THR A 235 -4.05 -23.56 16.31
C THR A 235 -3.38 -24.35 15.18
N ASN A 236 -2.16 -24.81 15.41
CA ASN A 236 -1.55 -25.84 14.56
C ASN A 236 -2.36 -27.12 14.80
N LEU A 237 -3.06 -27.56 13.76
CA LEU A 237 -3.63 -28.89 13.73
C LEU A 237 -2.63 -29.75 12.97
N ASP A 238 -2.01 -30.66 13.70
CA ASP A 238 -1.19 -31.74 13.16
C ASP A 238 -2.03 -32.61 12.23
N SER A 239 -1.47 -32.92 11.07
CA SER A 239 -1.90 -34.05 10.25
C SER A 239 -0.63 -34.72 9.76
N ASP A 240 -0.17 -35.64 10.60
CA ASP A 240 0.66 -36.75 10.20
C ASP A 240 -0.09 -37.52 9.11
N SER A 241 0.48 -37.57 7.91
CA SER A 241 0.21 -38.67 6.99
C SER A 241 1.53 -39.08 6.36
N ASP A 242 2.11 -40.11 6.97
CA ASP A 242 3.10 -40.99 6.37
C ASP A 242 2.64 -41.43 4.97
N ALA A 243 3.53 -41.25 3.99
CA ALA A 243 3.53 -42.02 2.76
C ALA A 243 4.96 -42.08 2.23
N ASP A 244 5.70 -43.07 2.75
CA ASP A 244 6.86 -43.67 2.10
C ASP A 244 6.50 -44.10 0.68
N ILE A 245 7.19 -43.57 -0.33
CA ILE A 245 7.47 -44.29 -1.57
C ILE A 245 8.92 -44.03 -1.96
N HIS A 246 9.77 -44.99 -1.63
CA HIS A 246 11.01 -45.28 -2.32
C HIS A 246 10.72 -45.58 -3.81
N SER A 247 11.44 -44.93 -4.72
CA SER A 247 11.96 -45.63 -5.91
C SER A 247 13.20 -44.90 -6.42
N GLU A 248 14.32 -45.62 -6.30
CA GLU A 248 15.55 -45.42 -7.02
C GLU A 248 15.27 -45.51 -8.53
N GLU A 249 15.79 -44.59 -9.33
CA GLU A 249 16.27 -44.97 -10.66
C GLU A 249 17.42 -44.05 -11.08
N GLU A 250 18.59 -44.57 -10.78
CA GLU A 250 19.91 -44.29 -11.31
C GLU A 250 19.94 -44.53 -12.82
N TRP A 251 20.11 -43.48 -13.64
CA TRP A 251 20.67 -43.62 -14.99
C TRP A 251 21.80 -42.63 -15.21
N ASP A 252 22.99 -43.12 -14.87
CA ASP A 252 24.28 -42.66 -15.32
C ASP A 252 24.39 -42.94 -16.84
N SER A 253 24.72 -41.93 -17.64
CA SER A 253 25.11 -42.16 -19.04
C SER A 253 26.19 -41.17 -19.47
N LYS A 254 27.40 -41.71 -19.36
CA LYS A 254 28.69 -41.19 -19.80
C LYS A 254 28.86 -41.44 -21.30
N ARG A 255 29.52 -40.50 -21.99
CA ARG A 255 30.08 -40.54 -23.38
C ARG A 255 29.06 -40.27 -24.49
N GLN A 256 29.32 -39.44 -25.49
CA GLN A 256 30.51 -39.38 -26.37
C GLN A 256 30.82 -37.93 -26.80
N ARG A 257 32.08 -37.49 -26.74
CA ARG A 257 32.93 -37.12 -27.90
C ARG A 257 32.20 -36.32 -29.00
N PHE A 258 32.45 -35.02 -29.06
CA PHE A 258 33.31 -34.34 -30.06
C PHE A 258 33.64 -32.94 -29.57
#